data_AF-A0A536UXA3-F1
#
_entry.id   AF-A0A536UXA3-F1
#
_cell.length_a   1.000
_cell.length_b   1.000
_cell.length_c   1.000
_cell.angle_alpha   90.00
_cell.angle_beta   90.00
_cell.angle_gamma   90.00
#
_symmetry.space_group_name_H-M   'P 1'
#
loop_
_entity.id
_entity.type
_entity.pdbx_description
1 polymer ?
#
loop_
_entity_poly.entity_id
_entity_poly.type
_entity_poly.pdbx_seq_one_letter_code
_entity_poly.pdbx_strand_id
1 'polypeptide(L)'
;MDFELWWLLPIPALFFGLGWIAARIDIKHLLRESRALPLSYFRGLNFLLNEQPDKAIESFIEVVKVDPQTIDLHFALGNLFRRQGEIDRAIRMHQNLLERPDLPADKRQTAVFELAQDFHRAGLLDRAEELFTRLDGSPFEHQAIGFLLQIYEQEKDWQKAIVATKRMEALAKRPYFKEIAHYHCELAQGAMLRSQSVEARNEIDQALAEYKLCARATMLLGDLEAQEGNQAAAIAAWQRIESQNPAYLGLVAERLADAYRKTGDVAQGIRVLRSYEDQYPSLDLLTSLFNQILAHEGADAGTQLIKDELQRNPTLLGLDKLL
;
A
#
# COMPACT_ATOMS: atom_id res chain seq x y z
N MET A 1 56.53 69.73 12.59
CA MET A 1 55.06 69.94 12.55
C MET A 1 54.48 68.94 13.51
N ASP A 2 54.02 69.43 14.65
CA ASP A 2 53.52 68.60 15.74
C ASP A 2 52.16 68.03 15.32
N PHE A 3 52.08 66.70 15.25
CA PHE A 3 50.84 66.00 14.92
C PHE A 3 50.00 65.92 16.19
N GLU A 4 49.03 66.83 16.30
CA GLU A 4 48.19 66.88 17.49
C GLU A 4 47.05 65.84 17.39
N LEU A 5 46.97 64.95 18.38
CA LEU A 5 46.07 63.78 18.41
C LEU A 5 44.57 64.08 18.22
N TRP A 6 44.13 65.33 18.43
CA TRP A 6 42.73 65.74 18.20
C TRP A 6 42.34 65.75 16.72
N TRP A 7 43.30 65.74 15.79
CA TRP A 7 43.01 65.58 14.35
C TRP A 7 42.47 64.19 13.97
N LEU A 8 42.62 63.19 14.84
CA LEU A 8 42.09 61.83 14.63
C LEU A 8 40.65 61.66 15.13
N LEU A 9 40.11 62.59 15.93
CA LEU A 9 38.73 62.54 16.45
C LEU A 9 37.61 62.47 15.38
N PRO A 10 37.69 63.13 14.20
CA PRO A 10 36.62 63.02 13.20
C PRO A 10 36.60 61.67 12.48
N ILE A 11 37.69 60.88 12.55
CA ILE A 11 37.79 59.60 11.83
C ILE A 11 36.78 58.57 12.37
N PRO A 12 36.70 58.27 13.68
CA PRO A 12 35.67 57.38 14.22
C PRO A 12 34.24 57.84 13.92
N ALA A 13 33.98 59.16 13.95
CA ALA A 13 32.66 59.71 13.65
C ALA A 13 32.27 59.52 12.19
N LEU A 14 33.22 59.66 11.25
CA LEU A 14 33.03 59.39 9.83
C LEU A 14 32.75 57.91 9.58
N PHE A 15 33.53 57.00 10.17
CA PHE A 15 33.33 55.56 10.06
C PHE A 15 32.00 55.12 10.67
N PHE A 16 31.59 55.70 11.79
CA PHE A 16 30.28 55.46 12.39
C PHE A 16 29.15 55.98 11.51
N GLY A 17 29.28 57.18 10.93
CA GLY A 17 28.30 57.74 10.01
C GLY A 17 28.14 56.90 8.73
N LEU A 18 29.25 56.46 8.14
CA LEU A 18 29.24 55.57 6.97
C LEU A 18 28.66 54.19 7.32
N GLY A 19 29.03 53.61 8.46
CA GLY A 19 28.47 52.36 8.95
C GLY A 19 26.97 52.44 9.24
N TRP A 20 26.50 53.56 9.80
CA TRP A 20 25.08 53.81 10.07
C TRP A 20 24.26 53.98 8.78
N ILE A 21 24.83 54.67 7.77
CA ILE A 21 24.21 54.82 6.45
C ILE A 21 24.17 53.47 5.72
N ALA A 22 25.28 52.72 5.74
CA ALA A 22 25.35 51.38 5.16
C ALA A 22 24.33 50.45 5.81
N ALA A 23 24.26 50.40 7.15
CA ALA A 23 23.26 49.62 7.88
C ALA A 23 21.82 50.05 7.52
N ARG A 24 21.55 51.34 7.32
CA ARG A 24 20.22 51.81 6.90
C ARG A 24 19.87 51.42 5.47
N ILE A 25 20.82 51.42 4.56
CA ILE A 25 20.62 50.99 3.18
C ILE A 25 20.41 49.48 3.14
N ASP A 26 21.20 48.74 3.91
CA ASP A 26 21.13 47.28 4.02
C ASP A 26 19.80 46.84 4.66
N ILE A 27 19.36 47.50 5.74
CA ILE A 27 18.03 47.31 6.32
C ILE A 27 16.92 47.64 5.31
N LYS A 28 17.07 48.70 4.50
CA LYS A 28 16.10 49.01 3.45
C LYS A 28 16.10 47.97 2.33
N HIS A 29 17.25 47.38 2.00
CA HIS A 29 17.40 46.32 1.01
C HIS A 29 16.79 44.99 1.52
N LEU A 30 17.13 44.60 2.75
CA LEU A 30 16.55 43.46 3.46
C LEU A 30 15.03 43.59 3.64
N LEU A 31 14.53 44.78 3.99
CA LEU A 31 13.09 45.04 4.06
C LEU A 31 12.41 45.11 2.69
N ARG A 32 13.16 45.32 1.60
CA ARG A 32 12.65 45.24 0.22
C ARG A 32 12.57 43.78 -0.24
N GLU A 33 13.58 42.98 0.10
CA GLU A 33 13.57 41.53 -0.12
C GLU A 33 12.52 40.83 0.76
N SER A 34 12.28 41.30 1.99
CA SER A 34 11.22 40.77 2.86
C SER A 34 9.82 41.32 2.59
N ARG A 35 9.66 42.33 1.70
CA ARG A 35 8.37 42.95 1.32
C ARG A 35 7.71 42.31 0.09
N ALA A 36 8.06 41.07 -0.26
CA ALA A 36 7.53 40.41 -1.45
C ALA A 36 6.26 39.57 -1.20
N LEU A 37 5.70 39.54 0.02
CA LEU A 37 4.44 38.83 0.29
C LEU A 37 3.29 39.83 0.55
N PRO A 38 2.20 39.80 -0.24
CA PRO A 38 1.06 40.71 -0.06
C PRO A 38 0.43 40.61 1.34
N LEU A 39 -0.12 41.69 1.88
CA LEU A 39 -0.77 41.71 3.21
C LEU A 39 -1.87 40.63 3.36
N SER A 40 -2.52 40.27 2.26
CA SER A 40 -3.50 39.19 2.16
C SER A 40 -2.93 37.79 2.45
N TYR A 41 -1.63 37.56 2.28
CA TYR A 41 -0.94 36.34 2.69
C TYR A 41 -0.97 36.16 4.21
N PHE A 42 -0.58 37.20 4.95
CA PHE A 42 -0.58 37.16 6.42
C PHE A 42 -2.00 37.09 6.99
N ARG A 43 -2.98 37.70 6.32
CA ARG A 43 -4.40 37.52 6.68
C ARG A 43 -4.86 36.08 6.51
N GLY A 44 -4.52 35.44 5.38
CA GLY A 44 -4.87 34.05 5.13
C GLY A 44 -4.26 33.09 6.17
N LEU A 45 -2.99 33.29 6.54
CA LEU A 45 -2.35 32.51 7.61
C LEU A 45 -3.01 32.72 8.97
N ASN A 46 -3.38 33.96 9.30
CA ASN A 46 -4.08 34.27 10.54
C ASN A 46 -5.46 33.59 10.60
N PHE A 47 -6.18 33.53 9.50
CA PHE A 47 -7.43 32.78 9.41
C PHE A 47 -7.24 31.27 9.58
N LEU A 48 -6.17 30.69 9.03
CA LEU A 48 -5.84 29.27 9.28
C LEU A 48 -5.51 28.99 10.75
N LEU A 49 -4.73 29.87 11.40
CA LEU A 49 -4.38 29.75 12.81
C LEU A 49 -5.62 29.86 13.74
N ASN A 50 -6.66 30.55 13.29
CA ASN A 50 -7.91 30.72 14.02
C ASN A 50 -9.02 29.76 13.57
N GLU A 51 -8.67 28.67 12.88
CA GLU A 51 -9.61 27.64 12.40
C GLU A 51 -10.75 28.21 11.53
N GLN A 52 -10.47 29.28 10.76
CA GLN A 52 -11.41 29.91 9.83
C GLN A 52 -10.95 29.70 8.37
N PRO A 53 -10.99 28.46 7.85
CA PRO A 53 -10.38 28.14 6.57
C PRO A 53 -11.06 28.84 5.39
N ASP A 54 -12.38 29.09 5.43
CA ASP A 54 -13.12 29.74 4.34
C ASP A 54 -12.63 31.18 4.08
N LYS A 55 -12.37 31.95 5.15
CA LYS A 55 -11.83 33.31 5.05
C LYS A 55 -10.35 33.32 4.66
N ALA A 56 -9.62 32.26 5.04
CA ALA A 56 -8.24 32.07 4.61
C ALA A 56 -8.19 31.91 3.09
N ILE A 57 -9.08 31.09 2.54
CA ILE A 57 -9.23 30.83 1.11
C ILE A 57 -9.47 32.14 0.34
N GLU A 58 -10.43 32.96 0.75
CA GLU A 58 -10.71 34.26 0.11
C GLU A 58 -9.47 35.16 0.08
N SER A 59 -8.79 35.28 1.23
CA SER A 59 -7.58 36.10 1.35
C SER A 59 -6.45 35.60 0.46
N PHE A 60 -6.31 34.29 0.32
CA PHE A 60 -5.25 33.69 -0.47
C PHE A 60 -5.53 33.67 -1.98
N ILE A 61 -6.79 33.59 -2.43
CA ILE A 61 -7.16 33.72 -3.84
C ILE A 61 -6.72 35.08 -4.42
N GLU A 62 -6.79 36.15 -3.62
CA GLU A 62 -6.32 37.48 -4.04
C GLU A 62 -4.80 37.53 -4.25
N VAL A 63 -4.03 36.75 -3.47
CA VAL A 63 -2.56 36.68 -3.53
C VAL A 63 -2.09 35.89 -4.75
N VAL A 64 -2.77 34.78 -5.02
CA VAL A 64 -2.48 33.83 -6.11
C VAL A 64 -2.47 34.50 -7.48
N LYS A 65 -3.35 35.50 -7.71
CA LYS A 65 -3.49 36.19 -9.00
C LYS A 65 -2.34 37.14 -9.33
N VAL A 66 -1.48 37.48 -8.38
CA VAL A 66 -0.65 38.70 -8.46
C VAL A 66 0.85 38.43 -8.55
N ASP A 67 1.37 37.33 -8.00
CA ASP A 67 2.84 37.15 -7.88
C ASP A 67 3.33 35.71 -8.18
N PRO A 68 4.30 35.53 -9.10
CA PRO A 68 5.08 34.29 -9.28
C PRO A 68 5.76 33.73 -8.02
N GLN A 69 6.01 34.53 -6.99
CA GLN A 69 6.59 34.08 -5.72
C GLN A 69 5.60 33.31 -4.81
N THR A 70 4.37 33.08 -5.26
CA THR A 70 3.30 32.46 -4.47
C THR A 70 3.07 30.97 -4.76
N ILE A 71 4.01 30.30 -5.44
CA ILE A 71 3.94 28.86 -5.77
C ILE A 71 3.69 28.02 -4.50
N ASP A 72 4.41 28.28 -3.42
CA ASP A 72 4.25 27.54 -2.16
C ASP A 72 2.87 27.76 -1.53
N LEU A 73 2.26 28.93 -1.74
CA LEU A 73 0.89 29.19 -1.31
C LEU A 73 -0.14 28.42 -2.15
N HIS A 74 0.09 28.27 -3.46
CA HIS A 74 -0.80 27.48 -4.31
C HIS A 74 -0.87 26.02 -3.83
N PHE A 75 0.28 25.44 -3.46
CA PHE A 75 0.32 24.10 -2.87
C PHE A 75 -0.43 24.03 -1.55
N ALA A 76 -0.19 24.98 -0.65
CA ALA A 76 -0.85 25.02 0.66
C ALA A 76 -2.38 25.10 0.51
N LEU A 77 -2.86 25.91 -0.44
CA LEU A 77 -4.29 26.04 -0.74
C LEU A 77 -4.89 24.78 -1.37
N GLY A 78 -4.25 24.20 -2.38
CA GLY A 78 -4.72 22.96 -2.99
C GLY A 78 -4.82 21.84 -1.96
N ASN A 79 -3.81 21.72 -1.09
CA ASN A 79 -3.79 20.76 0.00
C ASN A 79 -4.89 21.01 1.05
N LEU A 80 -5.20 22.27 1.36
CA LEU A 80 -6.31 22.63 2.23
C LEU A 80 -7.64 22.21 1.63
N PHE A 81 -7.89 22.57 0.35
CA PHE A 81 -9.11 22.18 -0.35
C PHE A 81 -9.30 20.67 -0.40
N ARG A 82 -8.23 19.90 -0.68
CA ARG A 82 -8.27 18.43 -0.67
C ARG A 82 -8.66 17.90 0.72
N ARG A 83 -8.11 18.46 1.80
CA ARG A 83 -8.42 18.03 3.18
C ARG A 83 -9.86 18.36 3.60
N GLN A 84 -10.43 19.45 3.09
CA GLN A 84 -11.82 19.82 3.34
C GLN A 84 -12.83 19.04 2.49
N GLY A 85 -12.36 18.21 1.56
CA GLY A 85 -13.23 17.49 0.62
C GLY A 85 -13.65 18.33 -0.59
N GLU A 86 -13.14 19.56 -0.74
CA GLU A 86 -13.36 20.41 -1.90
C GLU A 86 -12.44 20.01 -3.07
N ILE A 87 -12.54 18.75 -3.51
CA ILE A 87 -11.56 18.12 -4.42
C ILE A 87 -11.50 18.83 -5.77
N ASP A 88 -12.63 19.28 -6.33
CA ASP A 88 -12.65 20.03 -7.59
C ASP A 88 -11.85 21.33 -7.55
N ARG A 89 -11.82 21.99 -6.39
CA ARG A 89 -11.04 23.22 -6.20
C ARG A 89 -9.55 22.88 -6.07
N ALA A 90 -9.20 21.81 -5.36
CA ALA A 90 -7.83 21.32 -5.27
C ALA A 90 -7.26 20.99 -6.66
N ILE A 91 -8.02 20.21 -7.46
CA ILE A 91 -7.66 19.86 -8.84
C ILE A 91 -7.39 21.11 -9.67
N ARG A 92 -8.31 22.08 -9.68
CA ARG A 92 -8.12 23.34 -10.43
C ARG A 92 -6.88 24.10 -9.97
N MET A 93 -6.63 24.16 -8.67
CA MET A 93 -5.46 24.87 -8.12
C MET A 93 -4.14 24.25 -8.59
N HIS A 94 -3.99 22.93 -8.49
CA HIS A 94 -2.75 22.26 -8.91
C HIS A 94 -2.61 22.15 -10.44
N GLN A 95 -3.72 22.05 -11.19
CA GLN A 95 -3.69 22.14 -12.66
C GLN A 95 -3.21 23.50 -13.15
N ASN A 96 -3.80 24.58 -12.63
CA ASN A 96 -3.38 25.95 -12.97
C ASN A 96 -1.90 26.17 -12.67
N LEU A 97 -1.39 25.56 -11.60
CA LEU A 97 0.03 25.63 -11.26
C LEU A 97 0.90 24.94 -12.32
N LEU A 98 0.49 23.77 -12.83
CA LEU A 98 1.23 23.04 -13.87
C LEU A 98 1.22 23.73 -15.24
N GLU A 99 0.17 24.48 -15.55
CA GLU A 99 0.05 25.26 -16.80
C GLU A 99 1.04 26.43 -16.87
N ARG A 100 1.63 26.81 -15.73
CA ARG A 100 2.61 27.88 -15.68
C ARG A 100 3.92 27.50 -16.38
N PRO A 101 4.36 28.27 -17.40
CA PRO A 101 5.61 27.97 -18.11
C PRO A 101 6.84 28.29 -17.25
N ASP A 102 6.72 29.20 -16.28
CA ASP A 102 7.78 29.63 -15.36
C ASP A 102 7.97 28.72 -14.14
N LEU A 103 7.18 27.64 -14.00
CA LEU A 103 7.26 26.75 -12.86
C LEU A 103 8.58 25.95 -12.86
N PRO A 104 9.42 26.10 -11.80
CA PRO A 104 10.66 25.34 -11.65
C PRO A 104 10.43 23.82 -11.70
N ALA A 105 11.41 23.06 -12.18
CA ALA A 105 11.26 21.62 -12.43
C ALA A 105 10.94 20.80 -11.15
N ASP A 106 11.56 21.15 -10.03
CA ASP A 106 11.30 20.56 -8.71
C ASP A 106 9.87 20.85 -8.22
N LYS A 107 9.40 22.09 -8.40
CA LYS A 107 8.01 22.47 -8.10
C LYS A 107 7.02 21.82 -9.06
N ARG A 108 7.40 21.61 -10.32
CA ARG A 108 6.59 20.88 -11.30
C ARG A 108 6.36 19.44 -10.88
N GLN A 109 7.39 18.73 -10.42
CA GLN A 109 7.23 17.37 -9.88
C GLN A 109 6.32 17.36 -8.64
N THR A 110 6.45 18.36 -7.76
CA THR A 110 5.56 18.53 -6.61
C THR A 110 4.10 18.73 -7.05
N ALA A 111 3.86 19.56 -8.06
CA ALA A 111 2.51 19.81 -8.60
C ALA A 111 1.91 18.61 -9.31
N VAL A 112 2.71 17.82 -10.03
CA VAL A 112 2.27 16.54 -10.58
C VAL A 112 1.84 15.59 -9.45
N PHE A 113 2.64 15.47 -8.39
CA PHE A 113 2.33 14.60 -7.26
C PHE A 113 1.08 15.04 -6.48
N GLU A 114 0.92 16.33 -6.24
CA GLU A 114 -0.26 16.85 -5.54
C GLU A 114 -1.53 16.72 -6.38
N LEU A 115 -1.46 16.98 -7.69
CA LEU A 115 -2.59 16.78 -8.59
C LEU A 115 -2.97 15.29 -8.73
N ALA A 116 -1.98 14.39 -8.76
CA ALA A 116 -2.22 12.96 -8.80
C ALA A 116 -2.99 12.48 -7.55
N GLN A 117 -2.62 12.99 -6.37
CA GLN A 117 -3.35 12.73 -5.13
C GLN A 117 -4.78 13.29 -5.15
N ASP A 118 -4.99 14.46 -5.76
CA ASP A 118 -6.34 15.02 -5.92
C ASP A 118 -7.20 14.14 -6.81
N PHE A 119 -6.68 13.68 -7.95
CA PHE A 119 -7.40 12.76 -8.84
C PHE A 119 -7.69 11.42 -8.16
N HIS A 120 -6.73 10.86 -7.43
CA HIS A 120 -6.93 9.65 -6.65
C HIS A 120 -8.06 9.83 -5.63
N ARG A 121 -8.06 10.96 -4.90
CA ARG A 121 -9.11 11.28 -3.92
C ARG A 121 -10.48 11.50 -4.58
N ALA A 122 -10.52 11.99 -5.81
CA ALA A 122 -11.74 12.12 -6.61
C ALA A 122 -12.26 10.79 -7.19
N GLY A 123 -11.50 9.69 -7.06
CA GLY A 123 -11.79 8.42 -7.71
C GLY A 123 -11.51 8.41 -9.23
N LEU A 124 -10.80 9.42 -9.74
CA LEU A 124 -10.38 9.51 -11.14
C LEU A 124 -9.06 8.75 -11.33
N LEU A 125 -9.12 7.42 -11.20
CA LEU A 125 -7.95 6.54 -11.09
C LEU A 125 -7.06 6.57 -12.34
N ASP A 126 -7.63 6.52 -13.56
CA ASP A 126 -6.86 6.59 -14.80
C ASP A 126 -5.95 7.84 -14.87
N ARG A 127 -6.49 9.00 -14.46
CA ARG A 127 -5.75 10.27 -14.46
C ARG A 127 -4.71 10.30 -13.35
N ALA A 128 -5.02 9.70 -12.20
CA ALA A 128 -4.06 9.56 -11.12
C ALA A 128 -2.89 8.67 -11.54
N GLU A 129 -3.16 7.51 -12.16
CA GLU A 129 -2.14 6.60 -12.70
C GLU A 129 -1.21 7.32 -13.69
N GLU A 130 -1.79 8.05 -14.66
CA GLU A 130 -1.01 8.79 -15.65
C GLU A 130 -0.06 9.81 -15.01
N LEU A 131 -0.49 10.49 -13.95
CA LEU A 131 0.37 11.46 -13.27
C LEU A 131 1.39 10.81 -12.34
N PHE A 132 1.03 9.75 -11.63
CA PHE A 132 1.96 9.03 -10.76
C PHE A 132 3.08 8.35 -11.57
N THR A 133 2.79 7.78 -12.74
CA THR A 133 3.80 7.18 -13.62
C THR A 133 4.80 8.20 -14.16
N ARG A 134 4.41 9.47 -14.34
CA ARG A 134 5.33 10.55 -14.72
C ARG A 134 6.34 10.93 -13.63
N LEU A 135 6.16 10.45 -12.39
CA LEU A 135 7.05 10.71 -11.26
C LEU A 135 8.19 9.69 -11.13
N ASP A 136 8.32 8.79 -12.09
CA ASP A 136 9.45 7.88 -12.22
C ASP A 136 10.81 8.62 -12.20
N GLY A 137 11.73 8.20 -11.33
CA GLY A 137 13.04 8.85 -11.16
C GLY A 137 13.00 10.19 -10.41
N SER A 138 11.83 10.63 -9.94
CA SER A 138 11.69 11.85 -9.14
C SER A 138 11.85 11.57 -7.63
N PRO A 139 12.02 12.61 -6.80
CA PRO A 139 11.98 12.45 -5.33
C PRO A 139 10.67 11.84 -4.80
N PHE A 140 9.59 11.91 -5.59
CA PHE A 140 8.27 11.38 -5.23
C PHE A 140 8.04 9.95 -5.71
N GLU A 141 8.99 9.33 -6.41
CA GLU A 141 8.83 8.00 -7.03
C GLU A 141 8.34 6.94 -6.03
N HIS A 142 8.97 6.85 -4.85
CA HIS A 142 8.59 5.89 -3.82
C HIS A 142 7.14 6.10 -3.34
N GLN A 143 6.71 7.36 -3.17
CA GLN A 143 5.35 7.68 -2.74
C GLN A 143 4.34 7.43 -3.86
N ALA A 144 4.70 7.78 -5.10
CA ALA A 144 3.89 7.56 -6.29
C ALA A 144 3.62 6.07 -6.52
N ILE A 145 4.64 5.21 -6.39
CA ILE A 145 4.47 3.75 -6.48
C ILE A 145 3.50 3.25 -5.41
N GLY A 146 3.53 3.79 -4.19
CA GLY A 146 2.59 3.44 -3.14
C GLY A 146 1.13 3.69 -3.53
N PHE A 147 0.85 4.82 -4.20
CA PHE A 147 -0.48 5.10 -4.75
C PHE A 147 -0.81 4.23 -5.96
N LEU A 148 0.15 3.99 -6.86
CA LEU A 148 -0.05 3.10 -8.00
C LEU A 148 -0.43 1.68 -7.56
N LEU A 149 0.20 1.16 -6.50
CA LEU A 149 -0.17 -0.14 -5.93
C LEU A 149 -1.61 -0.16 -5.44
N GLN A 150 -2.06 0.89 -4.72
CA GLN A 150 -3.46 1.00 -4.30
C GLN A 150 -4.43 1.01 -5.49
N ILE A 151 -4.08 1.74 -6.56
CA ILE A 151 -4.88 1.79 -7.80
C ILE A 151 -4.95 0.40 -8.43
N TYR A 152 -3.80 -0.25 -8.66
CA TYR A 152 -3.74 -1.55 -9.32
C TYR A 152 -4.40 -2.66 -8.51
N GLU A 153 -4.29 -2.64 -7.19
CA GLU A 153 -5.01 -3.58 -6.30
C GLU A 153 -6.52 -3.36 -6.37
N GLN A 154 -6.97 -2.10 -6.38
CA GLN A 154 -8.39 -1.76 -6.48
C GLN A 154 -9.00 -2.17 -7.83
N GLU A 155 -8.27 -1.95 -8.92
CA GLU A 155 -8.69 -2.31 -10.28
C GLU A 155 -8.44 -3.78 -10.61
N LYS A 156 -7.74 -4.50 -9.72
CA LYS A 156 -7.30 -5.89 -9.91
C LYS A 156 -6.39 -6.08 -11.12
N ASP A 157 -5.61 -5.05 -11.46
CA ASP A 157 -4.54 -5.13 -12.45
C ASP A 157 -3.28 -5.72 -11.80
N TRP A 158 -3.32 -7.02 -11.56
CA TRP A 158 -2.26 -7.75 -10.85
C TRP A 158 -0.94 -7.71 -11.61
N GLN A 159 -0.96 -7.61 -12.94
CA GLN A 159 0.24 -7.55 -13.73
C GLN A 159 1.00 -6.24 -13.49
N LYS A 160 0.28 -5.11 -13.50
CA LYS A 160 0.89 -3.82 -13.14
C LYS A 160 1.30 -3.78 -11.67
N ALA A 161 0.51 -4.38 -10.76
CA ALA A 161 0.87 -4.49 -9.33
C ALA A 161 2.19 -5.23 -9.10
N ILE A 162 2.45 -6.34 -9.82
CA ILE A 162 3.73 -7.08 -9.75
C ILE A 162 4.89 -6.19 -10.19
N VAL A 163 4.77 -5.49 -11.32
CA VAL A 163 5.83 -4.61 -11.83
C VAL A 163 6.11 -3.47 -10.86
N ALA A 164 5.06 -2.82 -10.34
CA ALA A 164 5.17 -1.74 -9.36
C ALA A 164 5.81 -2.24 -8.04
N THR A 165 5.45 -3.42 -7.57
CA THR A 165 6.00 -4.01 -6.34
C THR A 165 7.47 -4.37 -6.48
N LYS A 166 7.89 -4.93 -7.61
CA LYS A 166 9.31 -5.19 -7.91
C LYS A 166 10.12 -3.90 -7.96
N ARG A 167 9.53 -2.81 -8.50
CA ARG A 167 10.14 -1.49 -8.46
C ARG A 167 10.25 -0.94 -7.04
N MET A 168 9.20 -1.12 -6.22
CA MET A 168 9.21 -0.75 -4.81
C MET A 168 10.29 -1.50 -4.01
N GLU A 169 10.46 -2.79 -4.25
CA GLU A 169 11.52 -3.62 -3.66
C GLU A 169 12.91 -3.06 -3.98
N ALA A 170 13.16 -2.70 -5.24
CA ALA A 170 14.43 -2.13 -5.67
C ALA A 170 14.76 -0.79 -4.98
N LEU A 171 13.75 0.08 -4.79
CA LEU A 171 13.91 1.37 -4.13
C LEU A 171 14.06 1.24 -2.60
N ALA A 172 13.20 0.45 -1.98
CA ALA A 172 13.16 0.27 -0.53
C ALA A 172 14.27 -0.66 0.00
N LYS A 173 14.90 -1.45 -0.88
CA LYS A 173 15.89 -2.49 -0.55
C LYS A 173 15.36 -3.47 0.50
N ARG A 174 14.06 -3.74 0.45
CA ARG A 174 13.34 -4.64 1.35
C ARG A 174 12.58 -5.65 0.50
N PRO A 175 12.60 -6.94 0.85
CA PRO A 175 11.87 -7.95 0.10
C PRO A 175 10.34 -7.75 0.16
N TYR A 176 9.68 -7.93 -0.98
CA TYR A 176 8.21 -7.97 -1.15
C TYR A 176 7.74 -9.28 -1.81
N PHE A 177 8.52 -10.36 -1.66
CA PHE A 177 8.24 -11.65 -2.28
C PHE A 177 6.85 -12.22 -1.90
N LYS A 178 6.29 -11.87 -0.73
CA LYS A 178 4.97 -12.37 -0.30
C LYS A 178 3.86 -11.74 -1.11
N GLU A 179 3.89 -10.42 -1.23
CA GLU A 179 2.93 -9.62 -1.97
C GLU A 179 2.95 -10.02 -3.46
N ILE A 180 4.15 -10.11 -4.05
CA ILE A 180 4.32 -10.55 -5.45
C ILE A 180 3.75 -11.97 -5.65
N ALA A 181 4.06 -12.92 -4.76
CA ALA A 181 3.51 -14.27 -4.84
C ALA A 181 1.97 -14.28 -4.72
N HIS A 182 1.38 -13.40 -3.91
CA HIS A 182 -0.07 -13.29 -3.80
C HIS A 182 -0.72 -12.71 -5.06
N TYR A 183 -0.09 -11.77 -5.77
CA TYR A 183 -0.60 -11.29 -7.06
C TYR A 183 -0.56 -12.37 -8.14
N HIS A 184 0.50 -13.18 -8.17
CA HIS A 184 0.53 -14.37 -9.03
C HIS A 184 -0.57 -15.37 -8.68
N CYS A 185 -0.93 -15.53 -7.39
CA CYS A 185 -2.07 -16.35 -6.99
C CYS A 185 -3.42 -15.80 -7.50
N GLU A 186 -3.60 -14.47 -7.54
CA GLU A 186 -4.81 -13.85 -8.13
C GLU A 186 -4.90 -14.11 -9.65
N LEU A 187 -3.78 -13.94 -10.37
CA LEU A 187 -3.70 -14.25 -11.80
C LEU A 187 -4.00 -15.73 -12.07
N ALA A 188 -3.42 -16.63 -11.29
CA ALA A 188 -3.69 -18.05 -11.38
C ALA A 188 -5.17 -18.38 -11.19
N GLN A 189 -5.82 -17.83 -10.15
CA GLN A 189 -7.26 -18.02 -9.92
C GLN A 189 -8.11 -17.48 -11.08
N GLY A 190 -7.76 -16.31 -11.62
CA GLY A 190 -8.42 -15.75 -12.81
C GLY A 190 -8.31 -16.65 -14.03
N ALA A 191 -7.12 -17.22 -14.28
CA ALA A 191 -6.89 -18.19 -15.35
C ALA A 191 -7.68 -19.50 -15.13
N MET A 192 -7.74 -20.01 -13.89
CA MET A 192 -8.55 -21.19 -13.53
C MET A 192 -10.03 -20.97 -13.82
N LEU A 193 -10.58 -19.80 -13.46
CA LEU A 193 -11.98 -19.45 -13.74
C LEU A 193 -12.30 -19.38 -15.23
N ARG A 194 -11.31 -19.03 -16.06
CA ARG A 194 -11.41 -19.03 -17.53
C ARG A 194 -11.02 -20.38 -18.15
N SER A 195 -10.79 -21.41 -17.34
CA SER A 195 -10.34 -22.75 -17.74
C SER A 195 -9.03 -22.76 -18.55
N GLN A 196 -8.14 -21.79 -18.29
CA GLN A 196 -6.83 -21.67 -18.92
C GLN A 196 -5.76 -22.35 -18.06
N SER A 197 -5.78 -23.69 -18.01
CA SER A 197 -4.94 -24.44 -17.06
C SER A 197 -3.44 -24.20 -17.20
N VAL A 198 -2.95 -24.02 -18.43
CA VAL A 198 -1.51 -23.74 -18.68
C VAL A 198 -1.10 -22.39 -18.12
N GLU A 199 -1.92 -21.36 -18.33
CA GLU A 199 -1.69 -20.02 -17.77
C GLU A 199 -1.74 -20.07 -16.24
N ALA A 200 -2.76 -20.73 -15.68
CA ALA A 200 -2.87 -20.91 -14.23
C ALA A 200 -1.65 -21.59 -13.62
N ARG A 201 -1.16 -22.66 -14.24
CA ARG A 201 0.05 -23.37 -13.79
C ARG A 201 1.28 -22.48 -13.82
N ASN A 202 1.49 -21.75 -14.91
CA ASN A 202 2.62 -20.83 -15.03
C ASN A 202 2.60 -19.78 -13.91
N GLU A 203 1.44 -19.19 -13.63
CA GLU A 203 1.30 -18.20 -12.55
C GLU A 203 1.54 -18.80 -11.16
N ILE A 204 1.07 -20.03 -10.90
CA ILE A 204 1.35 -20.75 -9.66
C ILE A 204 2.85 -21.02 -9.50
N ASP A 205 3.51 -21.43 -10.59
CA ASP A 205 4.95 -21.69 -10.59
C ASP A 205 5.75 -20.40 -10.33
N GLN A 206 5.33 -19.26 -10.90
CA GLN A 206 5.91 -17.95 -10.59
C GLN A 206 5.72 -17.59 -9.11
N ALA A 207 4.52 -17.81 -8.54
CA ALA A 207 4.26 -17.55 -7.13
C ALA A 207 5.18 -18.37 -6.20
N LEU A 208 5.40 -19.65 -6.51
CA LEU A 208 6.26 -20.54 -5.72
C LEU A 208 7.76 -20.29 -5.94
N ALA A 209 8.14 -19.80 -7.13
CA ALA A 209 9.51 -19.35 -7.41
C ALA A 209 9.85 -18.11 -6.58
N GLU A 210 8.93 -17.15 -6.50
CA GLU A 210 9.07 -15.93 -5.71
C GLU A 210 9.04 -16.23 -4.20
N TYR A 211 8.06 -17.00 -3.73
CA TYR A 211 7.90 -17.37 -2.33
C TYR A 211 7.61 -18.86 -2.14
N LYS A 212 8.66 -19.63 -1.86
CA LYS A 212 8.60 -21.10 -1.68
C LYS A 212 7.66 -21.56 -0.56
N LEU A 213 7.39 -20.72 0.44
CA LEU A 213 6.50 -21.02 1.57
C LEU A 213 5.06 -20.48 1.35
N CYS A 214 4.71 -20.09 0.12
CA CYS A 214 3.36 -19.62 -0.21
C CYS A 214 2.36 -20.79 -0.20
N ALA A 215 1.76 -21.07 0.96
CA ALA A 215 0.74 -22.10 1.11
C ALA A 215 -0.45 -21.88 0.16
N ARG A 216 -0.87 -20.62 -0.07
CA ARG A 216 -1.94 -20.28 -1.02
C ARG A 216 -1.63 -20.77 -2.44
N ALA A 217 -0.41 -20.58 -2.94
CA ALA A 217 -0.02 -21.05 -4.26
C ALA A 217 -0.03 -22.59 -4.34
N THR A 218 0.41 -23.25 -3.28
CA THR A 218 0.36 -24.72 -3.18
C THR A 218 -1.08 -25.26 -3.07
N MET A 219 -1.99 -24.55 -2.40
CA MET A 219 -3.43 -24.85 -2.40
C MET A 219 -4.01 -24.79 -3.82
N LEU A 220 -3.69 -23.72 -4.55
CA LEU A 220 -4.13 -23.53 -5.94
C LEU A 220 -3.56 -24.60 -6.88
N LEU A 221 -2.32 -25.02 -6.67
CA LEU A 221 -1.75 -26.13 -7.42
C LEU A 221 -2.58 -27.40 -7.25
N GLY A 222 -2.92 -27.75 -6.01
CA GLY A 222 -3.76 -28.93 -5.78
C GLY A 222 -5.17 -28.78 -6.34
N ASP A 223 -5.77 -27.59 -6.24
CA ASP A 223 -7.09 -27.30 -6.84
C ASP A 223 -7.06 -27.43 -8.37
N LEU A 224 -5.99 -26.95 -9.02
CA LEU A 224 -5.79 -27.08 -10.47
C LEU A 224 -5.64 -28.55 -10.89
N GLU A 225 -4.77 -29.30 -10.22
CA GLU A 225 -4.59 -30.74 -10.51
C GLU A 225 -5.90 -31.52 -10.31
N ALA A 226 -6.66 -31.20 -9.27
CA ALA A 226 -7.95 -31.84 -9.01
C ALA A 226 -8.98 -31.54 -10.09
N GLN A 227 -9.00 -30.30 -10.63
CA GLN A 227 -9.83 -29.90 -11.78
C GLN A 227 -9.44 -30.63 -13.07
N GLU A 228 -8.15 -30.87 -13.28
CA GLU A 228 -7.62 -31.65 -14.42
C GLU A 228 -7.85 -33.17 -14.27
N GLY A 229 -8.36 -33.63 -13.12
CA GLY A 229 -8.61 -35.04 -12.82
C GLY A 229 -7.41 -35.78 -12.22
N ASN A 230 -6.27 -35.10 -12.04
CA ASN A 230 -5.03 -35.65 -11.49
C ASN A 230 -5.08 -35.72 -9.95
N GLN A 231 -5.96 -36.54 -9.39
CA GLN A 231 -6.19 -36.61 -7.94
C GLN A 231 -4.93 -36.92 -7.12
N ALA A 232 -4.04 -37.77 -7.63
CA ALA A 232 -2.78 -38.10 -6.95
C ALA A 232 -1.84 -36.89 -6.86
N ALA A 233 -1.76 -36.08 -7.92
CA ALA A 233 -0.96 -34.85 -7.93
C ALA A 233 -1.59 -33.79 -7.01
N ALA A 234 -2.92 -33.70 -6.97
CA ALA A 234 -3.65 -32.82 -6.07
C ALA A 234 -3.34 -33.12 -4.59
N ILE A 235 -3.42 -34.39 -4.19
CA ILE A 235 -3.07 -34.84 -2.84
C ILE A 235 -1.62 -34.47 -2.51
N ALA A 236 -0.69 -34.80 -3.41
CA ALA A 236 0.73 -34.49 -3.20
C ALA A 236 0.98 -32.98 -3.05
N ALA A 237 0.28 -32.14 -3.82
CA ALA A 237 0.36 -30.69 -3.69
C ALA A 237 -0.15 -30.22 -2.32
N TRP A 238 -1.36 -30.61 -1.91
CA TRP A 238 -1.91 -30.18 -0.62
C TRP A 238 -1.12 -30.69 0.59
N GLN A 239 -0.53 -31.89 0.53
CA GLN A 239 0.33 -32.40 1.60
C GLN A 239 1.58 -31.56 1.82
N ARG A 240 2.10 -30.87 0.78
CA ARG A 240 3.26 -29.97 0.94
C ARG A 240 2.98 -28.79 1.87
N ILE A 241 1.72 -28.43 2.10
CA ILE A 241 1.32 -27.34 3.00
C ILE A 241 1.83 -27.59 4.42
N GLU A 242 1.87 -28.84 4.86
CA GLU A 242 2.43 -29.22 6.17
C GLU A 242 3.85 -28.67 6.35
N SER A 243 4.72 -28.85 5.34
CA SER A 243 6.10 -28.36 5.39
C SER A 243 6.24 -26.83 5.26
N GLN A 244 5.23 -26.15 4.70
CA GLN A 244 5.27 -24.71 4.46
C GLN A 244 4.70 -23.94 5.64
N ASN A 245 3.48 -24.29 6.04
CA ASN A 245 2.78 -23.76 7.21
C ASN A 245 1.58 -24.66 7.57
N PRO A 246 1.71 -25.50 8.61
CA PRO A 246 0.65 -26.42 9.05
C PRO A 246 -0.68 -25.76 9.41
N ALA A 247 -0.69 -24.46 9.77
CA ALA A 247 -1.91 -23.76 10.15
C ALA A 247 -2.94 -23.68 9.01
N TYR A 248 -2.52 -23.90 7.77
CA TYR A 248 -3.42 -23.91 6.60
C TYR A 248 -3.92 -25.32 6.21
N LEU A 249 -3.52 -26.38 6.91
CA LEU A 249 -3.97 -27.75 6.60
C LEU A 249 -5.49 -27.90 6.73
N GLY A 250 -6.11 -27.21 7.69
CA GLY A 250 -7.57 -27.16 7.84
C GLY A 250 -8.29 -26.67 6.59
N LEU A 251 -7.69 -25.72 5.85
CA LEU A 251 -8.29 -25.18 4.63
C LEU A 251 -8.33 -26.20 3.48
N VAL A 252 -7.49 -27.24 3.51
CA VAL A 252 -7.45 -28.28 2.47
C VAL A 252 -7.97 -29.64 2.95
N ALA A 253 -8.43 -29.75 4.20
CA ALA A 253 -8.81 -31.01 4.80
C ALA A 253 -9.93 -31.73 4.03
N GLU A 254 -10.99 -31.01 3.67
CA GLU A 254 -12.11 -31.56 2.90
C GLU A 254 -11.68 -31.90 1.47
N ARG A 255 -10.87 -31.04 0.82
CA ARG A 255 -10.32 -31.29 -0.52
C ARG A 255 -9.48 -32.58 -0.56
N LEU A 256 -8.62 -32.78 0.44
CA LEU A 256 -7.84 -34.01 0.61
C LEU A 256 -8.75 -35.22 0.78
N ALA A 257 -9.75 -35.14 1.66
CA ALA A 257 -10.71 -36.21 1.86
C ALA A 257 -11.42 -36.59 0.56
N ASP A 258 -11.89 -35.60 -0.19
CA ASP A 258 -12.56 -35.76 -1.47
C ASP A 258 -11.68 -36.44 -2.52
N ALA A 259 -10.41 -36.02 -2.61
CA ALA A 259 -9.46 -36.64 -3.53
C ALA A 259 -9.18 -38.10 -3.16
N TYR A 260 -9.02 -38.42 -1.88
CA TYR A 260 -8.87 -39.80 -1.40
C TYR A 260 -10.11 -40.66 -1.67
N ARG A 261 -11.32 -40.09 -1.59
CA ARG A 261 -12.55 -40.79 -2.01
C ARG A 261 -12.55 -41.07 -3.51
N LYS A 262 -12.13 -40.12 -4.34
CA LYS A 262 -12.05 -40.29 -5.80
C LYS A 262 -10.99 -41.31 -6.24
N THR A 263 -9.89 -41.46 -5.50
CA THR A 263 -8.88 -42.50 -5.76
C THR A 263 -9.26 -43.87 -5.16
N GLY A 264 -10.27 -43.92 -4.29
CA GLY A 264 -10.73 -45.14 -3.64
C GLY A 264 -9.97 -45.52 -2.36
N ASP A 265 -9.01 -44.71 -1.91
CA ASP A 265 -8.23 -44.95 -0.68
C ASP A 265 -8.67 -44.04 0.47
N VAL A 266 -9.94 -44.19 0.86
CA VAL A 266 -10.54 -43.45 1.97
C VAL A 266 -9.81 -43.70 3.28
N ALA A 267 -9.37 -44.94 3.50
CA ALA A 267 -8.66 -45.33 4.72
C ALA A 267 -7.33 -44.57 4.86
N GLN A 268 -6.59 -44.36 3.76
CA GLN A 268 -5.41 -43.50 3.79
C GLN A 268 -5.77 -42.05 4.08
N GLY A 269 -6.84 -41.53 3.48
CA GLY A 269 -7.30 -40.16 3.75
C GLY A 269 -7.61 -39.92 5.22
N ILE A 270 -8.35 -40.82 5.87
CA ILE A 270 -8.64 -40.74 7.32
C ILE A 270 -7.35 -40.81 8.14
N ARG A 271 -6.40 -41.70 7.80
CA ARG A 271 -5.10 -41.78 8.49
C ARG A 271 -4.29 -40.49 8.39
N VAL A 272 -4.25 -39.87 7.21
CA VAL A 272 -3.54 -38.59 6.99
C VAL A 272 -4.18 -37.47 7.81
N LEU A 273 -5.51 -37.32 7.70
CA LEU A 273 -6.23 -36.28 8.46
C LEU A 273 -6.09 -36.45 9.97
N ARG A 274 -6.13 -37.70 10.47
CA ARG A 274 -5.90 -38.01 11.88
C ARG A 274 -4.49 -37.62 12.31
N SER A 275 -3.48 -37.96 11.51
CA SER A 275 -2.09 -37.56 11.78
C SER A 275 -1.92 -36.04 11.84
N TYR A 276 -2.62 -35.29 10.98
CA TYR A 276 -2.61 -33.83 11.00
C TYR A 276 -3.31 -33.27 12.23
N GLU A 277 -4.47 -33.80 12.62
CA GLU A 277 -5.18 -33.35 13.82
C GLU A 277 -4.38 -33.67 15.10
N ASP A 278 -3.73 -34.83 15.18
CA ASP A 278 -2.89 -35.20 16.33
C ASP A 278 -1.67 -34.27 16.51
N GLN A 279 -1.08 -33.78 15.41
CA GLN A 279 0.12 -32.92 15.42
C GLN A 279 -0.20 -31.42 15.45
N TYR A 280 -1.26 -31.02 14.74
CA TYR A 280 -1.66 -29.64 14.51
C TYR A 280 -3.18 -29.51 14.74
N PRO A 281 -3.65 -29.60 15.99
CA PRO A 281 -5.09 -29.57 16.29
C PRO A 281 -5.74 -28.32 15.70
N SER A 282 -6.79 -28.52 14.89
CA SER A 282 -7.56 -27.41 14.33
C SER A 282 -9.01 -27.80 14.13
N LEU A 283 -9.91 -26.84 14.35
CA LEU A 283 -11.35 -27.08 14.28
C LEU A 283 -11.80 -27.59 12.90
N ASP A 284 -11.19 -27.08 11.83
CA ASP A 284 -11.52 -27.45 10.46
C ASP A 284 -11.03 -28.87 10.13
N LEU A 285 -9.83 -29.24 10.57
CA LEU A 285 -9.31 -30.62 10.44
C LEU A 285 -10.17 -31.60 11.24
N LEU A 286 -10.46 -31.31 12.51
CA LEU A 286 -11.34 -32.13 13.34
C LEU A 286 -12.70 -32.33 12.70
N THR A 287 -13.28 -31.27 12.14
CA THR A 287 -14.58 -31.32 11.47
C THR A 287 -14.56 -32.20 10.24
N SER A 288 -13.56 -32.03 9.38
CA SER A 288 -13.41 -32.86 8.19
C SER A 288 -13.17 -34.33 8.57
N LEU A 289 -12.28 -34.60 9.53
CA LEU A 289 -11.97 -35.94 10.01
C LEU A 289 -13.20 -36.61 10.63
N PHE A 290 -13.93 -35.91 11.49
CA PHE A 290 -15.17 -36.42 12.08
C PHE A 290 -16.19 -36.81 11.01
N ASN A 291 -16.40 -35.97 10.00
CA ASN A 291 -17.32 -36.26 8.90
C ASN A 291 -16.89 -37.51 8.12
N GLN A 292 -15.60 -37.70 7.87
CA GLN A 292 -15.09 -38.90 7.19
C GLN A 292 -15.27 -40.17 8.04
N ILE A 293 -14.95 -40.11 9.33
CA ILE A 293 -15.14 -41.25 10.25
C ILE A 293 -16.62 -41.59 10.37
N LEU A 294 -17.49 -40.60 10.55
CA LEU A 294 -18.92 -40.82 10.65
C LEU A 294 -19.48 -41.51 9.40
N ALA A 295 -19.04 -41.09 8.22
CA ALA A 295 -19.49 -41.65 6.94
C ALA A 295 -18.97 -43.07 6.66
N HIS A 296 -17.78 -43.44 7.15
CA HIS A 296 -17.08 -44.66 6.75
C HIS A 296 -16.84 -45.69 7.87
N GLU A 297 -16.70 -45.24 9.11
CA GLU A 297 -16.44 -46.07 10.30
C GLU A 297 -17.65 -46.10 11.26
N GLY A 298 -18.59 -45.16 11.12
CA GLY A 298 -19.85 -45.11 11.85
C GLY A 298 -19.88 -44.16 13.05
N ALA A 299 -21.06 -44.00 13.64
CA ALA A 299 -21.32 -43.01 14.69
C ALA A 299 -20.54 -43.26 15.99
N ASP A 300 -20.32 -44.53 16.36
CA ASP A 300 -19.58 -44.88 17.57
C ASP A 300 -18.12 -44.43 17.47
N ALA A 301 -17.48 -44.64 16.31
CA ALA A 301 -16.10 -44.22 16.05
C ALA A 301 -15.99 -42.68 16.03
N GLY A 302 -16.96 -41.99 15.42
CA GLY A 302 -17.00 -40.53 15.41
C GLY A 302 -17.15 -39.95 16.82
N THR A 303 -18.02 -40.54 17.64
CA THR A 303 -18.22 -40.13 19.04
C THR A 303 -16.95 -40.33 19.86
N GLN A 304 -16.25 -41.45 19.64
CA GLN A 304 -14.99 -41.73 20.32
C GLN A 304 -13.91 -40.69 19.96
N LEU A 305 -13.78 -40.30 18.69
CA LEU A 305 -12.86 -39.24 18.27
C LEU A 305 -13.13 -37.94 19.05
N ILE A 306 -14.38 -37.49 19.11
CA ILE A 306 -14.73 -36.24 19.78
C ILE A 306 -14.47 -36.33 21.29
N LYS A 307 -14.74 -37.48 21.93
CA LYS A 307 -14.40 -37.71 23.33
C LYS A 307 -12.91 -37.61 23.59
N ASP A 308 -12.10 -38.25 22.76
CA ASP A 308 -10.64 -38.24 22.88
C ASP A 308 -10.10 -36.81 22.70
N GLU A 309 -10.65 -36.06 21.73
CA GLU A 309 -10.22 -34.69 21.49
C GLU A 309 -10.67 -33.74 22.60
N LEU A 310 -11.88 -33.89 23.14
CA LEU A 310 -12.34 -33.10 24.29
C LEU A 310 -11.52 -33.35 25.56
N GLN A 311 -10.98 -34.55 25.74
CA GLN A 311 -10.07 -34.86 26.84
C GLN A 311 -8.71 -34.18 26.68
N ARG A 312 -8.22 -34.06 25.44
CA ARG A 312 -6.94 -33.41 25.12
C ARG A 312 -7.05 -31.89 25.10
N ASN A 313 -8.07 -31.38 24.41
CA ASN A 313 -8.33 -29.96 24.15
C ASN A 313 -9.83 -29.66 24.34
N PRO A 314 -10.27 -29.30 25.55
CA PRO A 314 -11.67 -28.97 25.82
C PRO A 314 -12.11 -27.73 25.02
N THR A 315 -13.00 -27.91 24.04
CA THR A 315 -13.57 -26.82 23.24
C THR A 315 -15.10 -26.87 23.24
N LEU A 316 -15.74 -25.69 23.17
CA LEU A 316 -17.21 -25.57 23.15
C LEU A 316 -17.85 -26.30 21.96
N LEU A 317 -17.21 -26.26 20.79
CA LEU A 317 -17.73 -26.94 19.60
C LEU A 317 -17.52 -28.46 19.66
N GLY A 318 -16.43 -28.92 20.28
CA GLY A 318 -16.26 -30.36 20.56
C GLY A 318 -17.40 -30.87 21.45
N LEU A 319 -17.84 -30.06 22.43
CA LEU A 319 -18.97 -30.40 23.28
C LEU A 319 -20.28 -30.39 22.50
N ASP A 320 -20.51 -29.38 21.64
CA ASP A 320 -21.69 -29.29 20.77
C ASP A 320 -21.82 -30.49 19.82
N LYS A 321 -20.72 -30.95 19.23
CA LYS A 321 -20.72 -32.15 18.35
C LYS A 321 -20.95 -33.47 19.08
N LEU A 322 -20.75 -33.51 20.39
CA LEU A 322 -20.95 -34.70 21.21
C LEU A 322 -22.40 -34.87 21.69
N LEU A 323 -23.16 -33.76 21.75
CA LEU A 323 -24.56 -33.71 22.18
C LEU A 323 -25.51 -34.08 21.04
#